data_AF-A0A086SWD9-F1
#
_entry.id   AF-A0A086SWD9-F1
#
_cell.length_a   1.000
_cell.length_b   1.000
_cell.length_c   1.000
_cell.angle_alpha   90.00
_cell.angle_beta   90.00
_cell.angle_gamma   90.00
#
_symmetry.space_group_name_H-M   'P 1'
#
loop_
_entity.id
_entity.type
_entity.pdbx_description
1 polymer ?
#
loop_
_entity_poly.entity_id
_entity_poly.type
_entity_poly.pdbx_seq_one_letter_code
_entity_poly.pdbx_strand_id
1 'polypeptide(L)'
;MPIRAVDIGTYNVLLDWDEDVKLCDFAGSSLDGSKPTVAPSAHSTHPRISITQPSIRSELFAVGSMLYEMETTCEPYSDKNDGELEELFDADRYPEVGNLALGQVITKCWARQYVNAGEIVIDLDQIEKHLKDRDSGFGPTL
;
A
#
# COMPACT_ATOMS: atom_id res chain seq x y z
N MET A 1 -32.55 -6.85 -16.21
CA MET A 1 -32.12 -5.64 -16.97
C MET A 1 -33.12 -4.52 -16.69
N PRO A 2 -32.78 -3.21 -16.70
CA PRO A 2 -31.48 -2.56 -17.01
C PRO A 2 -30.99 -1.54 -15.93
N ILE A 3 -29.67 -1.46 -15.69
CA ILE A 3 -28.70 -0.39 -16.06
C ILE A 3 -28.72 0.88 -15.18
N ARG A 4 -27.57 1.17 -14.54
CA ARG A 4 -26.79 2.42 -14.76
C ARG A 4 -25.45 2.36 -14.03
N ALA A 5 -24.42 1.86 -14.73
CA ALA A 5 -23.06 2.31 -14.45
C ALA A 5 -22.99 3.75 -14.96
N VAL A 6 -23.03 4.70 -14.03
CA VAL A 6 -22.73 6.11 -14.27
C VAL A 6 -21.46 6.36 -13.48
N ASP A 7 -20.36 6.40 -14.23
CA ASP A 7 -19.25 7.33 -14.02
C ASP A 7 -18.89 7.60 -12.55
N ILE A 8 -17.96 6.82 -12.00
CA ILE A 8 -17.25 7.24 -10.79
C ILE A 8 -15.77 7.13 -11.09
N GLY A 9 -15.17 8.31 -11.25
CA GLY A 9 -13.75 8.52 -11.43
C GLY A 9 -12.92 7.99 -10.26
N THR A 10 -11.62 8.16 -10.43
CA THR A 10 -10.48 7.71 -9.62
C THR A 10 -10.44 8.22 -8.17
N TYR A 11 -11.56 8.20 -7.44
CA TYR A 11 -11.67 8.67 -6.04
C TYR A 11 -12.22 7.61 -5.09
N ASN A 12 -12.21 6.33 -5.47
CA ASN A 12 -12.99 5.30 -4.78
C ASN A 12 -12.24 4.39 -3.80
N VAL A 13 -11.06 4.76 -3.27
CA VAL A 13 -10.49 4.04 -2.10
C VAL A 13 -9.59 4.96 -1.27
N LEU A 14 -10.15 5.96 -0.58
CA LEU A 14 -9.43 6.67 0.49
C LEU A 14 -10.46 7.01 1.58
N LEU A 15 -10.24 6.42 2.77
CA LEU A 15 -10.76 6.77 4.10
C LEU A 15 -12.01 7.67 4.14
N ASP A 16 -13.15 7.11 4.58
CA ASP A 16 -14.28 7.94 5.03
C ASP A 16 -13.86 8.72 6.29
N TRP A 17 -14.48 9.88 6.49
CA TRP A 17 -14.21 10.84 7.56
C TRP A 17 -14.52 10.32 8.98
N ASP A 18 -15.05 9.10 9.08
CA ASP A 18 -15.49 8.41 10.32
C ASP A 18 -14.63 7.18 10.70
N GLU A 19 -13.33 7.16 10.35
CA GLU A 19 -12.34 6.14 10.79
C GLU A 19 -12.63 4.67 10.38
N ASP A 20 -13.61 4.40 9.53
CA ASP A 20 -13.89 3.04 9.04
C ASP A 20 -12.98 2.65 7.87
N VAL A 21 -11.91 1.89 8.15
CA VAL A 21 -11.05 1.29 7.13
C VAL A 21 -11.78 0.13 6.45
N LYS A 22 -12.31 0.35 5.25
CA LYS A 22 -12.74 -0.72 4.34
C LYS A 22 -11.71 -0.88 3.23
N LEU A 23 -10.88 -1.90 3.39
CA LEU A 23 -9.90 -2.35 2.40
C LEU A 23 -10.68 -2.93 1.19
N CYS A 24 -10.95 -2.11 0.19
CA CYS A 24 -11.65 -2.52 -1.03
C CYS A 24 -10.65 -3.05 -2.06
N ASP A 25 -10.86 -4.31 -2.43
CA ASP A 25 -10.36 -5.02 -3.61
C ASP A 25 -8.85 -4.97 -3.88
N PHE A 26 -8.17 -5.97 -3.32
CA PHE A 26 -6.91 -6.49 -3.84
C PHE A 26 -7.02 -6.65 -5.36
N ALA A 27 -6.19 -5.91 -6.09
CA ALA A 27 -6.10 -6.01 -7.54
C ALA A 27 -5.79 -7.46 -7.94
N GLY A 28 -6.82 -8.24 -8.28
CA GLY A 28 -6.67 -9.64 -8.63
C GLY A 28 -7.85 -10.57 -8.40
N SER A 29 -8.96 -10.14 -7.78
CA SER A 29 -10.18 -10.96 -7.74
C SER A 29 -10.78 -11.10 -9.14
N SER A 30 -10.33 -12.10 -9.89
CA SER A 30 -11.01 -12.57 -11.09
C SER A 30 -12.34 -13.18 -10.67
N LEU A 31 -13.42 -12.42 -10.84
CA LEU A 31 -14.78 -12.85 -10.53
C LEU A 31 -15.29 -13.97 -11.45
N ASP A 32 -14.52 -14.48 -12.42
CA ASP A 32 -14.90 -15.64 -13.23
C ASP A 32 -13.77 -16.59 -13.69
N GLY A 33 -12.52 -16.39 -13.26
CA GLY A 33 -11.36 -17.16 -13.78
C GLY A 33 -10.73 -16.57 -15.06
N SER A 34 -11.17 -15.39 -15.51
CA SER A 34 -10.51 -14.58 -16.54
C SER A 34 -9.21 -13.93 -16.04
N LYS A 35 -8.25 -13.75 -16.95
CA LYS A 35 -6.95 -13.12 -16.67
C LYS A 35 -7.15 -11.67 -16.20
N PRO A 36 -6.36 -11.19 -15.21
CA PRO A 36 -6.38 -9.78 -14.83
C PRO A 36 -6.10 -8.88 -16.04
N THR A 37 -6.95 -7.86 -16.24
CA THR A 37 -6.90 -6.97 -17.42
C THR A 37 -5.98 -5.76 -17.24
N VAL A 38 -5.54 -5.48 -16.01
CA VAL A 38 -4.66 -4.34 -15.68
C VAL A 38 -3.35 -4.88 -15.11
N ALA A 39 -2.24 -4.52 -15.74
CA ALA A 39 -0.91 -4.82 -15.22
C ALA A 39 -0.61 -3.92 -14.01
N PRO A 40 -0.07 -4.45 -12.90
CA PRO A 40 0.40 -3.64 -11.79
C PRO A 40 1.44 -2.61 -12.23
N SER A 41 1.45 -1.41 -11.61
CA SER A 41 2.51 -0.40 -11.82
C SER A 41 3.88 -0.98 -11.49
N ALA A 42 4.91 -0.60 -12.24
CA ALA A 42 6.30 -0.98 -11.96
C ALA A 42 6.74 -0.49 -10.57
N HIS A 43 6.22 0.65 -10.11
CA HIS A 43 6.49 1.23 -8.79
C HIS A 43 5.86 0.42 -7.62
N SER A 44 4.97 -0.51 -7.95
CA SER A 44 4.26 -1.39 -7.00
C SER A 44 4.57 -2.87 -7.20
N THR A 45 5.60 -3.20 -7.98
CA THR A 45 5.96 -4.59 -8.29
C THR A 45 7.46 -4.81 -8.16
N HIS A 46 7.85 -5.85 -7.42
CA HIS A 46 9.26 -6.23 -7.34
C HIS A 46 9.65 -7.11 -8.56
N PRO A 47 10.78 -6.86 -9.24
CA PRO A 47 11.21 -7.61 -10.43
C PRO A 47 11.33 -9.13 -10.24
N ARG A 48 11.57 -9.60 -9.02
CA ARG A 48 11.71 -11.03 -8.68
C ARG A 48 10.37 -11.71 -8.41
N ILE A 49 9.26 -10.96 -8.43
CA ILE A 49 7.92 -11.50 -8.23
C ILE A 49 7.24 -11.63 -9.59
N SER A 50 6.63 -12.78 -9.82
CA SER A 50 5.96 -13.06 -11.09
C SER A 50 4.79 -12.10 -11.30
N ILE A 51 4.84 -11.31 -12.37
CA ILE A 51 3.75 -10.42 -12.81
C ILE A 51 2.52 -11.24 -13.25
N THR A 52 2.73 -12.50 -13.66
CA THR A 52 1.67 -13.37 -14.21
C THR A 52 1.05 -14.31 -13.18
N GLN A 53 1.63 -14.40 -11.97
CA GLN A 53 1.11 -15.19 -10.88
C GLN A 53 1.02 -14.34 -9.61
N PRO A 54 -0.16 -13.75 -9.32
CA PRO A 54 -0.35 -13.02 -8.08
C PRO A 54 -0.07 -13.96 -6.89
N SER A 55 0.75 -13.46 -5.98
CA SER A 55 1.12 -14.11 -4.73
C SER A 55 0.86 -13.16 -3.57
N ILE A 56 0.70 -13.71 -2.37
CA ILE A 56 0.61 -12.90 -1.15
C ILE A 56 1.79 -11.93 -1.05
N ARG A 57 2.98 -12.31 -1.52
CA ARG A 57 4.17 -11.44 -1.51
C ARG A 57 4.06 -10.25 -2.46
N SER A 58 3.53 -10.44 -3.68
CA SER A 58 3.28 -9.30 -4.59
C SER A 58 2.21 -8.38 -4.02
N GLU A 59 1.17 -8.93 -3.41
CA GLU A 59 0.08 -8.13 -2.83
C GLU A 59 0.60 -7.30 -1.66
N LEU A 60 1.37 -7.88 -0.74
CA LEU A 60 1.97 -7.16 0.38
C LEU A 60 2.95 -6.08 -0.10
N PHE A 61 3.72 -6.35 -1.16
CA PHE A 61 4.60 -5.34 -1.75
C PHE A 61 3.79 -4.15 -2.30
N ALA A 62 2.73 -4.42 -3.05
CA ALA A 62 1.83 -3.41 -3.59
C ALA A 62 1.14 -2.60 -2.48
N VAL A 63 0.74 -3.26 -1.37
CA VAL A 63 0.22 -2.57 -0.18
C VAL A 63 1.27 -1.63 0.42
N GLY A 64 2.53 -2.05 0.51
CA GLY A 64 3.63 -1.18 0.95
C GLY A 64 3.78 0.07 0.08
N SER A 65 3.75 -0.11 -1.25
CA SER A 65 3.83 1.00 -2.21
C SER A 65 2.62 1.94 -2.12
N MET A 66 1.41 1.41 -1.95
CA MET A 66 0.19 2.20 -1.73
C MET A 66 0.29 3.04 -0.45
N LEU A 67 0.74 2.45 0.66
CA LEU A 67 0.89 3.18 1.92
C LEU A 67 1.93 4.30 1.81
N TYR A 68 3.03 4.05 1.07
CA TYR A 68 4.02 5.08 0.77
C TYR A 68 3.41 6.23 -0.04
N GLU A 69 2.63 5.93 -1.08
CA GLU A 69 1.97 6.95 -1.89
C GLU A 69 0.92 7.73 -1.10
N MET A 70 0.14 7.06 -0.25
CA MET A 70 -0.82 7.73 0.64
C MET A 70 -0.15 8.76 1.55
N GLU A 71 1.02 8.44 2.08
CA GLU A 71 1.70 9.30 3.05
C GLU A 71 2.55 10.40 2.39
N THR A 72 3.14 10.11 1.23
CA THR A 72 4.05 11.04 0.53
C THR A 72 3.38 11.79 -0.63
N THR A 73 2.19 11.38 -1.04
CA THR A 73 1.49 11.81 -2.27
C THR A 73 2.26 11.52 -3.57
N CYS A 74 3.25 10.64 -3.52
CA CYS A 74 4.10 10.29 -4.66
C CYS A 74 4.34 8.77 -4.72
N GLU A 75 4.39 8.22 -5.93
CA GLU A 75 4.82 6.83 -6.13
C GLU A 75 6.27 6.61 -5.63
N PRO A 76 6.61 5.41 -5.14
CA PRO A 76 7.98 5.05 -4.81
C PRO A 76 8.92 5.30 -5.99
N TYR A 77 9.96 6.11 -5.80
CA TYR A 77 10.90 6.47 -6.87
C TYR A 77 10.24 7.12 -8.11
N SER A 78 9.25 7.98 -7.91
CA SER A 78 8.57 8.73 -8.99
C SER A 78 9.51 9.59 -9.86
N ASP A 79 10.74 9.84 -9.42
CA ASP A 79 11.78 10.59 -10.12
C ASP A 79 12.78 9.69 -10.88
N LYS A 80 12.59 8.36 -10.87
CA LYS A 80 13.47 7.37 -11.52
C LYS A 80 12.82 6.78 -12.76
N ASN A 81 13.66 6.35 -13.71
CA ASN A 81 13.18 5.58 -14.87
C ASN A 81 13.06 4.09 -14.54
N ASP A 82 12.36 3.34 -15.40
CA ASP A 82 12.09 1.90 -15.20
C ASP A 82 13.34 1.06 -14.96
N GLY A 83 14.46 1.35 -15.63
CA GLY A 83 15.71 0.62 -15.45
C GLY A 83 16.37 0.88 -14.10
N GLU A 84 16.40 2.14 -13.66
CA GLU A 84 16.88 2.51 -12.32
C GLU A 84 15.99 1.91 -11.22
N LEU A 85 14.68 1.92 -11.44
CA LEU A 85 13.69 1.34 -10.54
C LEU A 85 13.90 -0.18 -10.39
N GLU A 86 14.09 -0.87 -11.51
CA GLU A 86 14.37 -2.31 -11.54
C GLU A 86 15.66 -2.65 -10.78
N GLU A 87 16.75 -1.90 -11.02
CA GLU A 87 18.02 -2.08 -10.32
C GLU A 87 17.88 -1.86 -8.80
N LEU A 88 17.12 -0.84 -8.38
CA LEU A 88 16.90 -0.53 -6.97
C LEU A 88 16.11 -1.64 -6.27
N PHE A 89 14.97 -2.04 -6.83
CA PHE A 89 14.15 -3.10 -6.25
C PHE A 89 14.85 -4.47 -6.31
N ASP A 90 15.60 -4.78 -7.36
CA ASP A 90 16.39 -6.01 -7.40
C ASP A 90 17.50 -5.99 -6.34
N ALA A 91 18.09 -4.84 -6.04
CA ALA A 91 19.05 -4.70 -4.94
C ALA A 91 18.40 -4.69 -3.53
N ASP A 92 17.08 -4.90 -3.41
CA ASP A 92 16.31 -4.74 -2.16
C ASP A 92 16.54 -3.35 -1.52
N ARG A 93 16.71 -2.32 -2.36
CA ARG A 93 16.87 -0.92 -1.94
C ARG A 93 15.54 -0.19 -2.15
N TYR A 94 15.09 0.47 -1.09
CA TYR A 94 13.80 1.13 -1.05
C TYR A 94 13.94 2.63 -0.75
N PRO A 95 12.92 3.45 -1.08
CA PRO A 95 12.90 4.86 -0.71
C PRO A 95 13.09 5.06 0.80
N GLU A 96 13.60 6.22 1.18
CA GLU A 96 13.76 6.56 2.59
C GLU A 96 12.39 6.81 3.23
N VAL A 97 12.10 6.10 4.31
CA VAL A 97 10.82 6.17 5.04
C VAL A 97 10.97 6.56 6.51
N GLY A 98 12.16 6.98 6.94
CA GLY A 98 12.47 7.22 8.35
C GLY A 98 11.64 8.33 9.01
N ASN A 99 11.12 9.26 8.22
CA ASN A 99 10.28 10.37 8.69
C ASN A 99 8.77 10.10 8.53
N LEU A 100 8.41 8.92 7.99
CA LEU A 100 7.03 8.53 7.75
C LEU A 100 6.47 7.81 8.98
N ALA A 101 5.28 8.19 9.41
CA ALA A 101 4.51 7.51 10.45
C ALA A 101 4.27 6.03 10.11
N LEU A 102 4.02 5.70 8.83
CA LEU A 102 3.83 4.32 8.38
C LEU A 102 5.15 3.65 7.93
N GLY A 103 6.29 4.33 8.09
CA GLY A 103 7.56 3.91 7.49
C GLY A 103 8.00 2.49 7.89
N GLN A 104 7.72 2.08 9.13
CA GLN A 104 8.02 0.72 9.58
C GLN A 104 7.16 -0.32 8.85
N VAL A 105 5.86 -0.05 8.67
CA VAL A 105 4.93 -0.95 7.98
C VAL A 105 5.30 -1.06 6.50
N ILE A 106 5.54 0.09 5.86
CA ILE A 106 5.98 0.18 4.46
C ILE A 106 7.26 -0.65 4.24
N THR A 107 8.27 -0.49 5.12
CA THR A 107 9.52 -1.25 5.02
C THR A 107 9.29 -2.76 5.16
N LYS A 108 8.47 -3.18 6.12
CA LYS A 108 8.16 -4.60 6.34
C LYS A 108 7.43 -5.23 5.16
N CYS A 109 6.53 -4.48 4.53
CA CYS A 109 5.85 -4.89 3.30
C CYS A 109 6.86 -5.17 2.18
N TRP A 110 7.74 -4.21 1.87
CA TRP A 110 8.73 -4.35 0.81
C TRP A 110 9.78 -5.42 1.09
N ALA A 111 10.25 -5.51 2.34
CA ALA A 111 11.25 -6.48 2.77
C ALA A 111 10.68 -7.91 2.95
N ARG A 112 9.41 -8.15 2.61
CA ARG A 112 8.74 -9.46 2.71
C ARG A 112 8.74 -10.02 4.14
N GLN A 113 8.57 -9.14 5.13
CA GLN A 113 8.59 -9.51 6.56
C GLN A 113 7.21 -9.91 7.09
N TYR A 114 6.14 -9.62 6.34
CA TYR A 114 4.80 -10.09 6.67
C TYR A 114 4.46 -11.40 5.97
N VAL A 115 3.76 -12.27 6.68
CA VAL A 115 3.23 -13.54 6.12
C VAL A 115 1.88 -13.29 5.44
N ASN A 116 1.08 -12.36 5.95
CA ASN A 116 -0.26 -12.06 5.45
C ASN A 116 -0.70 -10.64 5.85
N ALA A 117 -1.80 -10.16 5.28
CA ALA A 117 -2.32 -8.81 5.53
C ALA A 117 -2.81 -8.60 6.98
N GLY A 118 -3.14 -9.66 7.73
CA GLY A 118 -3.52 -9.55 9.13
C GLY A 118 -2.40 -9.00 10.01
N GLU A 119 -1.14 -9.30 9.69
CA GLU A 119 0.02 -8.75 10.41
C GLU A 119 0.21 -7.26 10.15
N ILE A 120 -0.14 -6.78 8.94
CA ILE A 120 -0.16 -5.35 8.63
C ILE A 120 -1.20 -4.63 9.51
N VAL A 121 -2.41 -5.19 9.61
CA VAL A 121 -3.49 -4.60 10.41
C VAL A 121 -3.08 -4.49 11.89
N ILE A 122 -2.40 -5.49 12.42
CA ILE A 122 -1.90 -5.47 13.81
C ILE A 122 -0.92 -4.33 14.03
N ASP A 123 0.02 -4.11 13.10
CA ASP A 123 1.00 -3.02 13.22
C ASP A 123 0.36 -1.64 13.00
N LEU A 124 -0.63 -1.53 12.10
CA LEU A 124 -1.40 -0.29 11.90
C LEU A 124 -2.21 0.10 13.15
N ASP A 125 -2.89 -0.85 13.78
CA ASP A 125 -3.64 -0.63 15.04
C ASP A 125 -2.71 -0.18 16.18
N GLN A 126 -1.49 -0.71 16.24
CA GLN A 126 -0.48 -0.23 17.20
C GLN A 126 -0.06 1.21 16.92
N ILE A 127 0.16 1.58 15.65
CA ILE A 127 0.51 2.95 15.27
C ILE A 127 -0.63 3.90 15.64
N GLU A 128 -1.87 3.55 15.30
CA GLU A 128 -3.06 4.35 15.62
C GLU A 128 -3.18 4.64 17.13
N LYS A 129 -2.99 3.61 17.96
CA LYS A 129 -2.98 3.76 19.43
C LYS A 129 -1.89 4.71 19.91
N HIS A 130 -0.68 4.57 19.39
CA HIS A 130 0.43 5.48 19.76
C HIS A 130 0.18 6.92 19.32
N LEU A 131 -0.48 7.15 18.19
CA LEU A 131 -0.85 8.49 17.73
C LEU A 131 -1.93 9.11 18.64
N LYS A 132 -2.97 8.34 18.99
CA LYS A 132 -4.04 8.77 19.92
C LYS A 132 -3.47 9.10 21.32
N ASP A 133 -2.53 8.29 21.81
CA ASP A 133 -1.87 8.54 23.10
C ASP A 133 -1.03 9.84 23.09
N ARG A 134 -0.32 10.12 21.99
CA ARG A 134 0.45 11.37 21.85
C ARG A 134 -0.42 12.61 21.84
N ASP A 135 -1.56 12.55 21.17
CA ASP A 135 -2.50 13.68 21.11
C ASP A 135 -3.19 13.92 22.45
N SER A 136 -3.42 12.87 23.24
CA SER A 136 -3.96 12.98 24.60
C SER A 136 -2.97 13.51 25.65
N GLY A 137 -1.65 13.49 25.34
CA GLY A 137 -0.57 13.91 26.23
C GLY A 137 -0.32 15.43 26.28
N PHE A 138 -0.91 16.22 25.38
CA PHE A 138 -0.86 17.69 25.39
C PHE A 138 -2.04 18.28 26.18
N GLY A 139 -2.17 17.91 27.46
CA GLY A 139 -3.00 18.66 28.39
C GLY A 139 -2.36 20.03 28.67
N PRO A 140 -3.14 21.13 28.82
CA PRO A 140 -2.57 22.44 29.07
C PRO A 140 -1.77 22.43 30.38
N THR A 141 -0.47 22.72 30.28
CA THR A 141 0.36 23.02 31.43
C THR A 141 -0.18 24.30 32.08
N LEU A 142 -0.81 24.15 33.26
CA LEU A 142 -1.24 25.26 34.11
C LEU A 142 -0.05 26.10 34.59
#